data_AF-A0A2G2AD08-F1
#
_entry.id   AF-A0A2G2AD08-F1
#
_cell.length_a   1.000
_cell.length_b   1.000
_cell.length_c   1.000
_cell.angle_alpha   90.00
_cell.angle_beta   90.00
_cell.angle_gamma   90.00
#
_symmetry.space_group_name_H-M   'P 1'
#
loop_
_entity.id
_entity.type
_entity.pdbx_description
1 polymer ?
#
loop_
_entity_poly.entity_id
_entity_poly.type
_entity_poly.pdbx_seq_one_letter_code
_entity_poly.pdbx_strand_id
1 'polypeptide(L)'
;MDFDKLGRVMRRLSLEAGDKIMEIYNGPDFEVKTKSDESPVTAADEAADEIISAGLRAAFPEVTLVTEEQAATHAQSASTFLIVDPLDGTKEFVHRRGDFTVNIAYVVDGVPVRGVVYAPAKGRLFYTLPDGQSVEETGAFAKDTPGPTAPISVSSPDNAALMVVASKSHRDQATDDYINKYAVKDMKSAGSSLKFCLIATGEADIYPRVGRTMEWDTAAGHAVLTGAGGHVVRFDNHETLAYGKAGFANPFFIAYAPGVDLKQA
;
A
#
# COMPACT_ATOMS: atom_id res chain seq x y z
N MET A 1 -12.66 18.74 0.99
CA MET A 1 -12.13 17.79 1.97
C MET A 1 -11.15 18.52 2.88
N ASP A 2 -11.22 18.31 4.20
CA ASP A 2 -10.21 18.80 5.15
C ASP A 2 -9.07 17.77 5.23
N PHE A 3 -7.92 18.08 4.64
CA PHE A 3 -6.81 17.13 4.55
C PHE A 3 -6.03 16.96 5.87
N ASP A 4 -6.05 17.96 6.76
CA ASP A 4 -5.47 17.83 8.10
C ASP A 4 -6.28 16.85 8.96
N LYS A 5 -7.61 16.95 8.91
CA LYS A 5 -8.49 15.97 9.56
C LYS A 5 -8.32 14.59 8.93
N LEU A 6 -8.32 14.51 7.59
CA LEU A 6 -8.18 13.24 6.86
C LEU A 6 -6.88 12.51 7.23
N GLY A 7 -5.73 13.19 7.14
CA GLY A 7 -4.43 12.61 7.46
C GLY A 7 -4.37 12.08 8.90
N ARG A 8 -4.84 12.88 9.88
CA ARG A 8 -4.89 12.45 11.29
C ARG A 8 -5.77 11.23 11.51
N VAL A 9 -6.95 11.19 10.89
CA VAL A 9 -7.88 10.06 11.03
C VAL A 9 -7.31 8.79 10.39
N MET A 10 -6.85 8.86 9.14
CA MET A 10 -6.27 7.69 8.46
C MET A 10 -5.05 7.14 9.21
N ARG A 11 -4.15 8.03 9.66
CA ARG A 11 -2.98 7.65 10.47
C ARG A 11 -3.39 6.94 11.75
N ARG A 12 -4.32 7.50 12.52
CA ARG A 12 -4.76 6.91 13.78
C ARG A 12 -5.39 5.52 13.54
N LEU A 13 -6.28 5.42 12.56
CA LEU A 13 -6.98 4.17 12.24
C LEU A 13 -6.02 3.09 11.73
N SER A 14 -5.00 3.44 10.93
CA SER A 14 -3.99 2.46 10.51
C SER A 14 -3.19 1.92 11.69
N LEU A 15 -2.89 2.78 12.68
CA LEU A 15 -2.19 2.37 13.90
C LEU A 15 -3.06 1.49 14.81
N GLU A 16 -4.33 1.84 15.01
CA GLU A 16 -5.27 1.03 15.80
C GLU A 16 -5.53 -0.34 15.16
N ALA A 17 -5.74 -0.38 13.84
CA ALA A 17 -5.85 -1.63 13.10
C ALA A 17 -4.56 -2.45 13.18
N GLY A 18 -3.40 -1.82 13.00
CA GLY A 18 -2.11 -2.49 13.12
C GLY A 18 -1.83 -3.05 14.51
N ASP A 19 -2.24 -2.38 15.59
CA ASP A 19 -2.18 -2.93 16.95
C ASP A 19 -3.00 -4.22 17.05
N LYS A 20 -4.23 -4.22 16.50
CA LYS A 20 -5.12 -5.39 16.52
C LYS A 20 -4.59 -6.55 15.68
N ILE A 21 -4.06 -6.25 14.49
CA ILE A 21 -3.39 -7.22 13.62
C ILE A 21 -2.21 -7.85 14.37
N MET A 22 -1.39 -7.06 15.06
CA MET A 22 -0.22 -7.56 15.79
C MET A 22 -0.60 -8.35 17.05
N GLU A 23 -1.70 -8.01 17.71
CA GLU A 23 -2.26 -8.82 18.82
C GLU A 23 -2.55 -10.24 18.34
N ILE A 24 -3.24 -10.40 17.21
CA ILE A 24 -3.58 -11.70 16.62
C ILE A 24 -2.32 -12.40 16.09
N TYR A 25 -1.47 -11.67 15.37
CA TYR A 25 -0.23 -12.18 14.79
C TYR A 25 0.75 -12.74 15.82
N ASN A 26 0.80 -12.13 17.01
CA ASN A 26 1.65 -12.57 18.13
C ASN A 26 0.92 -13.51 19.11
N GLY A 27 -0.38 -13.71 18.94
CA GLY A 27 -1.22 -14.49 19.83
C GLY A 27 -0.89 -16.00 19.82
N PRO A 28 -1.16 -16.71 20.92
CA PRO A 28 -0.83 -18.13 21.06
C PRO A 28 -1.66 -19.04 20.13
N ASP A 29 -2.85 -18.61 19.73
CA ASP A 29 -3.80 -19.43 18.95
C ASP A 29 -3.58 -19.37 17.44
N PHE A 30 -2.59 -18.59 16.96
CA PHE A 30 -2.33 -18.43 15.53
C PHE A 30 -2.12 -19.77 14.82
N GLU A 31 -1.30 -20.65 15.39
CA GLU A 31 -1.01 -21.97 14.82
C GLU A 31 -2.18 -22.95 14.95
N VAL A 32 -3.00 -22.81 15.99
CA VAL A 32 -4.17 -23.66 16.25
C VAL A 32 -5.25 -23.37 15.23
N LYS A 33 -5.56 -22.08 15.03
CA LYS A 33 -6.56 -21.58 14.08
C LYS A 33 -6.21 -21.86 12.62
N THR A 34 -4.92 -21.83 12.28
CA THR A 34 -4.45 -22.18 10.92
C THR A 34 -4.81 -23.63 10.52
N LYS A 35 -5.03 -24.53 11.48
CA LYS A 35 -5.33 -25.96 11.25
C LYS A 35 -6.83 -26.30 11.30
N SER A 36 -7.69 -25.36 11.68
CA SER A 36 -9.10 -25.61 12.03
C SER A 36 -10.12 -24.91 11.12
N ASP A 37 -9.75 -24.57 9.88
CA ASP A 37 -10.57 -23.85 8.88
C ASP A 37 -11.05 -22.43 9.26
N GLU A 38 -10.86 -21.98 10.51
CA GLU A 38 -10.98 -20.57 10.95
C GLU A 38 -9.61 -19.87 10.85
N SER A 39 -9.26 -19.37 9.67
CA SER A 39 -7.90 -18.87 9.47
C SER A 39 -7.61 -17.62 10.32
N PRO A 40 -6.45 -17.51 10.98
CA PRO A 40 -6.08 -16.33 11.78
C PRO A 40 -5.97 -15.06 10.94
N VAL A 41 -5.83 -15.19 9.63
CA VAL A 41 -5.83 -14.06 8.69
C VAL A 41 -7.22 -13.46 8.57
N THR A 42 -8.27 -14.28 8.38
CA THR A 42 -9.68 -13.82 8.38
C THR A 42 -10.02 -13.02 9.63
N ALA A 43 -9.64 -13.51 10.82
CA ALA A 43 -9.92 -12.79 12.06
C ALA A 43 -9.16 -11.45 12.17
N ALA A 44 -7.96 -11.34 11.58
CA ALA A 44 -7.19 -10.11 11.58
C ALA A 44 -7.73 -9.10 10.56
N ASP A 45 -8.09 -9.57 9.35
CA ASP A 45 -8.75 -8.81 8.30
C ASP A 45 -10.08 -8.19 8.80
N GLU A 46 -10.98 -9.01 9.32
CA GLU A 46 -12.29 -8.56 9.81
C GLU A 46 -12.15 -7.53 10.94
N ALA A 47 -11.25 -7.77 11.90
CA ALA A 47 -11.04 -6.85 13.01
C ALA A 47 -10.42 -5.52 12.58
N ALA A 48 -9.49 -5.55 11.62
CA ALA A 48 -8.90 -4.35 11.04
C ALA A 48 -9.93 -3.56 10.21
N ASP A 49 -10.72 -4.23 9.38
CA ASP A 49 -11.79 -3.63 8.58
C ASP A 49 -12.86 -2.97 9.46
N GLU A 50 -13.27 -3.61 10.57
CA GLU A 50 -14.25 -3.04 11.49
C GLU A 50 -13.76 -1.71 12.07
N ILE A 51 -12.52 -1.69 12.60
CA ILE A 51 -11.90 -0.49 13.18
C ILE A 51 -11.82 0.64 12.13
N ILE A 52 -11.25 0.34 10.96
CA ILE A 52 -11.01 1.35 9.93
C ILE A 52 -12.33 1.85 9.34
N SER A 53 -13.22 0.94 8.96
CA SER A 53 -14.47 1.30 8.28
C SER A 53 -15.42 2.06 9.20
N ALA A 54 -15.54 1.67 10.47
CA ALA A 54 -16.33 2.41 11.46
C ALA A 54 -15.75 3.82 11.69
N GLY A 55 -14.43 3.92 11.85
CA GLY A 55 -13.75 5.20 12.04
C GLY A 55 -13.88 6.15 10.86
N LEU A 56 -13.71 5.65 9.63
CA LEU A 56 -13.84 6.45 8.41
C LEU A 56 -15.28 6.89 8.17
N ARG A 57 -16.28 6.00 8.36
CA ARG A 57 -17.70 6.36 8.24
C ARG A 57 -18.13 7.41 9.26
N ALA A 58 -17.64 7.31 10.50
CA ALA A 58 -17.93 8.31 11.53
C ALA A 58 -17.29 9.67 11.21
N ALA A 59 -16.07 9.68 10.68
CA ALA A 59 -15.34 10.91 10.39
C ALA A 59 -15.78 11.61 9.09
N PHE A 60 -16.18 10.82 8.08
CA PHE A 60 -16.48 11.24 6.71
C PHE A 60 -17.74 10.55 6.15
N PRO A 61 -18.92 10.76 6.77
CA PRO A 61 -20.16 10.03 6.43
C PRO A 61 -20.64 10.24 4.98
N GLU A 62 -20.27 11.36 4.37
CA GLU A 62 -20.66 11.74 3.00
C GLU A 62 -19.71 11.20 1.92
N VAL A 63 -18.60 10.54 2.30
CA VAL A 63 -17.60 10.05 1.35
C VAL A 63 -17.81 8.55 1.15
N THR A 64 -17.95 8.14 -0.11
CA THR A 64 -18.02 6.72 -0.46
C THR A 64 -16.80 5.99 0.08
N LEU A 65 -17.03 4.87 0.77
CA LEU A 65 -16.00 3.98 1.29
C LEU A 65 -16.06 2.66 0.52
N VAL A 66 -14.91 2.25 0.00
CA VAL A 66 -14.66 0.95 -0.62
C VAL A 66 -13.63 0.22 0.24
N THR A 67 -13.94 -1.00 0.66
CA THR A 67 -12.98 -1.83 1.41
C THR A 67 -12.91 -3.21 0.76
N GLU A 68 -11.74 -3.85 0.82
CA GLU A 68 -11.57 -5.22 0.32
C GLU A 68 -12.61 -6.19 0.90
N GLU A 69 -12.76 -6.16 2.23
CA GLU A 69 -13.58 -7.11 3.00
C GLU A 69 -15.09 -6.90 2.84
N GLN A 70 -15.53 -5.72 2.41
CA GLN A 70 -16.97 -5.41 2.32
C GLN A 70 -17.45 -5.47 0.87
N ALA A 71 -17.80 -6.68 0.40
CA ALA A 71 -18.28 -6.94 -0.97
C ALA A 71 -19.44 -6.03 -1.43
N ALA A 72 -20.31 -5.62 -0.51
CA ALA A 72 -21.40 -4.67 -0.80
C ALA A 72 -20.90 -3.31 -1.33
N THR A 73 -19.65 -2.95 -0.99
CA THR A 73 -19.04 -1.71 -1.44
C THR A 73 -18.53 -1.76 -2.88
N HIS A 74 -18.33 -2.95 -3.45
CA HIS A 74 -17.68 -3.14 -4.76
C HIS A 74 -18.59 -2.82 -5.95
N ALA A 75 -19.90 -2.69 -5.72
CA ALA A 75 -20.87 -2.23 -6.71
C ALA A 75 -20.98 -0.70 -6.79
N GLN A 76 -20.33 0.02 -5.87
CA GLN A 76 -20.37 1.48 -5.85
C GLN A 76 -19.53 2.06 -6.99
N SER A 77 -19.99 3.17 -7.54
CA SER A 77 -19.25 3.99 -8.49
C SER A 77 -19.27 5.43 -7.99
N ALA A 78 -18.07 5.98 -7.74
CA ALA A 78 -17.88 7.34 -7.30
C ALA A 78 -16.56 7.86 -7.88
N SER A 79 -16.53 9.13 -8.31
CA SER A 79 -15.26 9.73 -8.75
C SER A 79 -14.36 10.09 -7.56
N THR A 80 -14.96 10.30 -6.39
CA THR A 80 -14.26 10.63 -5.14
C THR A 80 -14.65 9.64 -4.05
N PHE A 81 -13.67 8.91 -3.52
CA PHE A 81 -13.92 7.85 -2.53
C PHE A 81 -12.69 7.59 -1.65
N LEU A 82 -12.95 6.98 -0.50
CA LEU A 82 -11.94 6.33 0.33
C LEU A 82 -11.85 4.86 -0.08
N ILE A 83 -10.63 4.34 -0.15
CA ILE A 83 -10.37 2.94 -0.46
C ILE A 83 -9.40 2.33 0.54
N VAL A 84 -9.70 1.12 1.00
CA VAL A 84 -9.00 0.46 2.11
C VAL A 84 -8.69 -0.99 1.77
N ASP A 85 -7.45 -1.39 2.05
CA ASP A 85 -7.06 -2.78 2.28
C ASP A 85 -6.61 -2.87 3.75
N PRO A 86 -7.40 -3.54 4.62
CA PRO A 86 -7.09 -3.63 6.05
C PRO A 86 -5.82 -4.43 6.36
N LEU A 87 -5.46 -5.41 5.51
CA LEU A 87 -4.31 -6.29 5.70
C LEU A 87 -3.81 -6.83 4.33
N ASP A 88 -3.05 -6.02 3.62
CA ASP A 88 -2.41 -6.45 2.39
C ASP A 88 -1.23 -7.36 2.74
N GLY A 89 -1.07 -8.45 1.98
CA GLY A 89 -0.02 -9.44 2.22
C GLY A 89 -0.46 -10.57 3.13
N THR A 90 -1.74 -10.97 3.09
CA THR A 90 -2.32 -12.15 3.77
C THR A 90 -1.41 -13.39 3.72
N LYS A 91 -0.78 -13.70 2.57
CA LYS A 91 0.21 -14.79 2.47
C LYS A 91 1.43 -14.56 3.37
N GLU A 92 1.97 -13.36 3.43
CA GLU A 92 3.13 -13.04 4.28
C GLU A 92 2.75 -13.04 5.76
N PHE A 93 1.51 -12.69 6.09
CA PHE A 93 0.92 -12.81 7.42
C PHE A 93 0.82 -14.29 7.85
N VAL A 94 0.18 -15.14 7.05
CA VAL A 94 0.03 -16.59 7.33
C VAL A 94 1.39 -17.28 7.49
N HIS A 95 2.37 -16.96 6.65
CA HIS A 95 3.72 -17.55 6.73
C HIS A 95 4.64 -16.88 7.76
N ARG A 96 4.12 -15.95 8.57
CA ARG A 96 4.85 -15.20 9.60
C ARG A 96 6.15 -14.55 9.10
N ARG A 97 6.10 -13.91 7.92
CA ARG A 97 7.26 -13.21 7.35
C ARG A 97 7.32 -11.71 7.68
N GLY A 98 6.22 -11.16 8.21
CA GLY A 98 6.16 -9.78 8.70
C GLY A 98 6.13 -8.72 7.59
N ASP A 99 5.84 -9.10 6.35
CA ASP A 99 5.78 -8.21 5.20
C ASP A 99 4.31 -7.97 4.76
N PHE A 100 3.49 -7.46 5.68
CA PHE A 100 2.09 -7.09 5.45
C PHE A 100 1.84 -5.64 5.89
N THR A 101 0.82 -5.01 5.33
CA THR A 101 0.53 -3.58 5.59
C THR A 101 -0.95 -3.30 5.74
N VAL A 102 -1.26 -2.18 6.40
CA VAL A 102 -2.57 -1.52 6.35
C VAL A 102 -2.51 -0.41 5.32
N ASN A 103 -3.47 -0.35 4.39
CA ASN A 103 -3.53 0.64 3.32
C ASN A 103 -4.84 1.43 3.39
N ILE A 104 -4.72 2.77 3.46
CA ILE A 104 -5.87 3.66 3.41
C ILE A 104 -5.55 4.78 2.43
N ALA A 105 -6.42 5.02 1.45
CA ALA A 105 -6.24 6.08 0.47
C ALA A 105 -7.52 6.87 0.22
N TYR A 106 -7.34 8.13 -0.19
CA TYR A 106 -8.40 8.98 -0.70
C TYR A 106 -8.13 9.30 -2.17
N VAL A 107 -9.09 8.93 -3.01
CA VAL A 107 -9.04 9.04 -4.47
C VAL A 107 -9.99 10.16 -4.91
N VAL A 108 -9.53 10.99 -5.83
CA VAL A 108 -10.30 12.06 -6.47
C VAL A 108 -10.09 11.95 -7.98
N ASP A 109 -11.18 11.79 -8.71
CA ASP A 109 -11.25 11.69 -10.18
C ASP A 109 -10.21 10.70 -10.75
N GLY A 110 -10.13 9.54 -10.10
CA GLY A 110 -9.23 8.45 -10.49
C GLY A 110 -7.77 8.62 -10.08
N VAL A 111 -7.44 9.65 -9.30
CA VAL A 111 -6.08 9.91 -8.78
C VAL A 111 -6.04 9.76 -7.26
N PRO A 112 -5.16 8.91 -6.69
CA PRO A 112 -5.00 8.79 -5.25
C PRO A 112 -4.21 9.99 -4.73
N VAL A 113 -4.90 10.93 -4.08
CA VAL A 113 -4.30 12.21 -3.65
C VAL A 113 -3.75 12.15 -2.23
N ARG A 114 -4.28 11.29 -1.36
CA ARG A 114 -3.77 11.07 -0.01
C ARG A 114 -3.71 9.59 0.30
N GLY A 115 -2.70 9.17 1.07
CA GLY A 115 -2.55 7.78 1.44
C GLY A 115 -1.78 7.59 2.74
N VAL A 116 -2.04 6.46 3.39
CA VAL A 116 -1.29 5.93 4.53
C VAL A 116 -0.96 4.47 4.25
N VAL A 117 0.32 4.12 4.39
CA VAL A 117 0.81 2.75 4.39
C VAL A 117 1.48 2.49 5.73
N TYR A 118 0.96 1.53 6.50
CA TYR A 118 1.56 1.13 7.76
C TYR A 118 1.99 -0.33 7.70
N ALA A 119 3.28 -0.60 7.92
CA ALA A 119 3.85 -1.93 8.02
C ALA A 119 4.10 -2.27 9.51
N PRO A 120 3.11 -2.81 10.24
CA PRO A 120 3.18 -2.93 11.70
C PRO A 120 4.30 -3.84 12.19
N ALA A 121 4.54 -4.99 11.53
CA ALA A 121 5.62 -5.90 11.89
C ALA A 121 7.03 -5.33 11.60
N LYS A 122 7.13 -4.26 10.80
CA LYS A 122 8.38 -3.53 10.53
C LYS A 122 8.51 -2.24 11.32
N GLY A 123 7.44 -1.77 11.95
CA GLY A 123 7.38 -0.47 12.60
C GLY A 123 7.65 0.69 11.64
N ARG A 124 7.16 0.61 10.39
CA ARG A 124 7.31 1.68 9.39
C ARG A 124 5.96 2.26 9.01
N LEU A 125 5.83 3.58 9.04
CA LEU A 125 4.60 4.31 8.77
C LEU A 125 4.90 5.43 7.77
N PHE A 126 4.20 5.41 6.64
CA PHE A 126 4.33 6.38 5.57
C PHE A 126 3.00 7.02 5.27
N TYR A 127 2.98 8.34 5.06
CA TYR A 127 1.75 9.02 4.67
C TYR A 127 2.01 10.36 3.99
N THR A 128 0.98 10.83 3.29
CA THR A 128 0.95 12.16 2.67
C THR A 128 0.44 13.21 3.67
N LEU A 129 1.12 14.37 3.72
CA LEU A 129 0.71 15.57 4.45
C LEU A 129 -0.40 16.35 3.72
N PRO A 130 -1.02 17.36 4.36
CA PRO A 130 -2.07 18.19 3.75
C PRO A 130 -1.65 18.93 2.47
N ASP A 131 -0.35 19.19 2.28
CA ASP A 131 0.20 19.78 1.05
C ASP A 131 0.51 18.74 -0.05
N GLY A 132 0.38 17.45 0.27
CA GLY A 132 0.65 16.34 -0.64
C GLY A 132 2.06 15.77 -0.56
N GLN A 133 2.97 16.35 0.23
CA GLN A 133 4.30 15.79 0.45
C GLN A 133 4.22 14.50 1.27
N SER A 134 4.99 13.48 0.91
CA SER A 134 5.08 12.25 1.69
C SER A 134 6.16 12.34 2.78
N VAL A 135 5.86 11.72 3.92
CA VAL A 135 6.78 11.57 5.05
C VAL A 135 6.84 10.12 5.52
N GLU A 136 7.95 9.75 6.14
CA GLU A 136 8.04 8.58 7.02
C GLU A 136 8.01 9.08 8.47
N GLU A 137 7.11 8.50 9.27
CA GLU A 137 7.07 8.74 10.71
C GLU A 137 7.83 7.65 11.44
N THR A 138 8.50 8.05 12.52
CA THR A 138 9.25 7.16 13.40
C THR A 138 8.86 7.34 14.86
N GLY A 139 9.31 6.44 15.73
CA GLY A 139 9.11 6.52 17.18
C GLY A 139 8.01 5.59 17.67
N ALA A 140 7.36 5.96 18.78
CA ALA A 140 6.42 5.08 19.49
C ALA A 140 5.01 5.02 18.88
N PHE A 141 4.74 5.80 17.81
CA PHE A 141 3.45 5.88 17.15
C PHE A 141 2.26 6.10 18.10
N ALA A 142 2.33 7.16 18.91
CA ALA A 142 1.19 7.58 19.73
C ALA A 142 -0.03 7.87 18.83
N LYS A 143 -1.22 7.42 19.24
CA LYS A 143 -2.42 7.44 18.39
C LYS A 143 -2.93 8.87 18.19
N ASP A 144 -2.88 9.68 19.25
CA ASP A 144 -3.40 11.05 19.26
C ASP A 144 -2.42 12.10 18.71
N THR A 145 -1.13 11.79 18.62
CA THR A 145 -0.10 12.75 18.21
C THR A 145 0.97 12.09 17.35
N PRO A 146 1.26 12.62 16.15
CA PRO A 146 2.38 12.17 15.33
C PRO A 146 3.72 12.27 16.08
N GLY A 147 4.55 11.24 15.92
CA GLY A 147 5.96 11.26 16.29
C GLY A 147 6.82 12.08 15.31
N PRO A 148 8.15 11.98 15.42
CA PRO A 148 9.06 12.61 14.45
C PRO A 148 8.79 12.13 13.03
N THR A 149 8.67 13.07 12.10
CA THR A 149 8.49 12.83 10.67
C THR A 149 9.69 13.33 9.89
N ALA A 150 10.06 12.60 8.84
CA ALA A 150 11.06 13.02 7.87
C ALA A 150 10.43 13.02 6.47
N PRO A 151 10.60 14.10 5.67
CA PRO A 151 10.25 14.07 4.26
C PRO A 151 10.99 12.93 3.54
N ILE A 152 10.29 12.26 2.64
CA ILE A 152 10.87 11.19 1.82
C ILE A 152 10.89 11.61 0.35
N SER A 153 11.87 11.10 -0.38
CA SER A 153 12.05 11.37 -1.81
C SER A 153 12.59 10.15 -2.51
N VAL A 154 12.10 9.92 -3.72
CA VAL A 154 12.66 8.93 -4.64
C VAL A 154 14.15 9.19 -4.92
N SER A 155 14.85 8.13 -5.35
CA SER A 155 16.26 8.20 -5.76
C SER A 155 16.44 8.97 -7.08
N SER A 156 17.70 9.30 -7.40
CA SER A 156 18.14 9.61 -8.77
C SER A 156 18.74 8.34 -9.37
N PRO A 157 18.01 7.59 -10.21
CA PRO A 157 18.40 6.25 -10.64
C PRO A 157 19.58 6.26 -11.62
N ASP A 158 20.44 5.24 -11.54
CA ASP A 158 21.46 4.93 -12.53
C ASP A 158 20.98 3.76 -13.40
N ASN A 159 20.63 4.03 -14.66
CA ASN A 159 20.12 3.02 -15.59
C ASN A 159 21.13 1.90 -15.93
N ALA A 160 22.41 2.05 -15.57
CA ALA A 160 23.41 1.00 -15.67
C ALA A 160 23.48 0.09 -14.42
N ALA A 161 22.77 0.43 -13.34
CA ALA A 161 22.91 -0.20 -12.03
C ALA A 161 21.65 -0.06 -11.15
N LEU A 162 20.47 -0.36 -11.70
CA LEU A 162 19.19 -0.17 -10.99
C LEU A 162 19.03 -1.11 -9.80
N MET A 163 18.42 -0.60 -8.73
CA MET A 163 17.88 -1.36 -7.62
C MET A 163 16.42 -1.71 -7.89
N VAL A 164 16.12 -2.99 -8.04
CA VAL A 164 14.74 -3.45 -8.29
C VAL A 164 14.09 -3.91 -6.99
N VAL A 165 12.80 -3.66 -6.81
CA VAL A 165 12.02 -4.31 -5.76
C VAL A 165 10.93 -5.21 -6.35
N ALA A 166 10.86 -6.46 -5.88
CA ALA A 166 9.89 -7.44 -6.33
C ALA A 166 9.33 -8.29 -5.18
N SER A 167 8.16 -8.91 -5.40
CA SER A 167 7.57 -9.81 -4.40
C SER A 167 8.38 -11.10 -4.25
N LYS A 168 8.41 -11.69 -3.05
CA LYS A 168 8.90 -13.06 -2.83
C LYS A 168 7.88 -14.12 -3.27
N SER A 169 6.59 -13.87 -3.00
CA SER A 169 5.52 -14.88 -3.12
C SER A 169 4.71 -14.80 -4.41
N HIS A 170 4.83 -13.69 -5.15
CA HIS A 170 4.05 -13.42 -6.37
C HIS A 170 4.93 -13.09 -7.57
N ARG A 171 6.23 -13.39 -7.49
CA ARG A 171 7.16 -13.22 -8.61
C ARG A 171 6.99 -14.39 -9.57
N ASP A 172 6.76 -14.06 -10.83
CA ASP A 172 6.58 -15.00 -11.92
C ASP A 172 7.57 -14.74 -13.06
N GLN A 173 7.60 -15.66 -14.03
CA GLN A 173 8.51 -15.57 -15.17
C GLN A 173 8.31 -14.30 -15.98
N ALA A 174 7.07 -13.82 -16.13
CA ALA A 174 6.80 -12.60 -16.87
C ALA A 174 7.40 -11.35 -16.19
N THR A 175 7.34 -11.30 -14.86
CA THR A 175 8.02 -10.26 -14.07
C THR A 175 9.54 -10.35 -14.26
N ASP A 176 10.10 -11.56 -14.26
CA ASP A 176 11.55 -11.77 -14.47
C ASP A 176 12.02 -11.39 -15.86
N ASP A 177 11.29 -11.78 -16.88
CA ASP A 177 11.59 -11.45 -18.27
C ASP A 177 11.60 -9.92 -18.48
N TYR A 178 10.71 -9.20 -17.81
CA TYR A 178 10.71 -7.75 -17.84
C TYR A 178 11.89 -7.13 -17.08
N ILE A 179 12.21 -7.64 -15.89
CA ILE A 179 13.37 -7.18 -15.10
C ILE A 179 14.68 -7.41 -15.87
N ASN A 180 14.80 -8.51 -16.59
CA ASN A 180 15.97 -8.86 -17.40
C ASN A 180 16.24 -7.89 -18.57
N LYS A 181 15.32 -6.95 -18.87
CA LYS A 181 15.54 -5.86 -19.85
C LYS A 181 16.40 -4.72 -19.29
N TYR A 182 16.74 -4.74 -18.01
CA TYR A 182 17.46 -3.68 -17.31
C TYR A 182 18.84 -4.15 -16.83
N ALA A 183 19.78 -3.21 -16.69
CA ALA A 183 21.01 -3.44 -15.96
C ALA A 183 20.73 -3.32 -14.45
N VAL A 184 20.58 -4.47 -13.79
CA VAL A 184 20.21 -4.56 -12.38
C VAL A 184 21.47 -4.75 -11.53
N LYS A 185 21.68 -3.85 -10.56
CA LYS A 185 22.76 -3.97 -9.57
C LYS A 185 22.41 -4.99 -8.49
N ASP A 186 21.19 -4.88 -7.96
CA ASP A 186 20.69 -5.72 -6.88
C ASP A 186 19.16 -5.70 -6.83
N MET A 187 18.58 -6.61 -6.05
CA MET A 187 17.15 -6.72 -5.84
C MET A 187 16.79 -6.76 -4.37
N LYS A 188 15.87 -5.88 -3.96
CA LYS A 188 15.18 -6.01 -2.67
C LYS A 188 13.91 -6.84 -2.84
N SER A 189 13.53 -7.52 -1.77
CA SER A 189 12.24 -8.17 -1.69
C SER A 189 11.43 -7.68 -0.51
N ALA A 190 10.18 -7.31 -0.80
CA ALA A 190 9.18 -6.95 0.19
C ALA A 190 7.79 -7.47 -0.25
N GLY A 191 7.01 -7.91 0.73
CA GLY A 191 5.58 -8.16 0.58
C GLY A 191 4.78 -6.86 0.44
N SER A 192 3.52 -7.00 0.02
CA SER A 192 2.51 -5.95 0.13
C SER A 192 2.87 -4.58 -0.51
N SER A 193 2.15 -3.50 -0.19
CA SER A 193 2.36 -2.14 -0.67
C SER A 193 3.65 -1.48 -0.17
N LEU A 194 4.38 -2.10 0.77
CA LEU A 194 5.68 -1.62 1.24
C LEU A 194 6.68 -1.42 0.09
N LYS A 195 6.53 -2.15 -1.03
CA LYS A 195 7.33 -1.97 -2.24
C LYS A 195 7.24 -0.55 -2.83
N PHE A 196 6.07 0.09 -2.80
CA PHE A 196 5.93 1.49 -3.22
C PHE A 196 6.72 2.41 -2.29
N CYS A 197 6.66 2.14 -0.99
CA CYS A 197 7.35 2.95 0.02
C CYS A 197 8.87 2.82 -0.10
N LEU A 198 9.39 1.64 -0.46
CA LEU A 198 10.82 1.47 -0.75
C LEU A 198 11.29 2.30 -1.95
N ILE A 199 10.44 2.53 -2.96
CA ILE A 199 10.78 3.49 -4.02
C ILE A 199 10.67 4.92 -3.49
N ALA A 200 9.61 5.22 -2.74
CA ALA A 200 9.35 6.54 -2.17
C ALA A 200 10.46 7.03 -1.23
N THR A 201 11.19 6.13 -0.57
CA THR A 201 12.35 6.44 0.28
C THR A 201 13.69 6.41 -0.46
N GLY A 202 13.70 6.18 -1.77
CA GLY A 202 14.91 6.03 -2.58
C GLY A 202 15.70 4.75 -2.28
N GLU A 203 15.07 3.78 -1.61
CA GLU A 203 15.66 2.49 -1.28
C GLU A 203 15.64 1.49 -2.45
N ALA A 204 14.84 1.77 -3.49
CA ALA A 204 14.73 1.07 -4.75
C ALA A 204 14.33 2.04 -5.88
N ASP A 205 14.58 1.66 -7.13
CA ASP A 205 14.35 2.51 -8.30
C ASP A 205 13.10 2.09 -9.09
N ILE A 206 12.82 0.79 -9.17
CA ILE A 206 11.73 0.25 -9.99
C ILE A 206 11.06 -0.99 -9.36
N TYR A 207 9.74 -1.05 -9.51
CA TYR A 207 8.87 -2.14 -9.13
C TYR A 207 7.90 -2.47 -10.28
N PRO A 208 8.23 -3.44 -11.15
CA PRO A 208 7.27 -3.98 -12.10
C PRO A 208 6.37 -5.02 -11.41
N ARG A 209 5.06 -4.96 -11.67
CA ARG A 209 4.07 -5.93 -11.20
C ARG A 209 3.26 -6.47 -12.38
N VAL A 210 3.63 -7.67 -12.82
CA VAL A 210 2.99 -8.41 -13.92
C VAL A 210 2.06 -9.50 -13.36
N GLY A 211 1.23 -9.12 -12.39
CA GLY A 211 0.29 -10.05 -11.77
C GLY A 211 -0.91 -9.31 -11.23
N ARG A 212 -2.03 -10.04 -11.05
CA ARG A 212 -3.29 -9.45 -10.58
C ARG A 212 -3.07 -8.73 -9.23
N THR A 213 -3.64 -7.54 -9.14
CA THR A 213 -3.78 -6.70 -7.94
C THR A 213 -5.12 -5.97 -8.01
N MET A 214 -5.59 -5.49 -6.87
CA MET A 214 -6.77 -4.65 -6.74
C MET A 214 -6.35 -3.21 -6.44
N GLU A 215 -7.26 -2.27 -6.65
CA GLU A 215 -7.03 -0.84 -6.40
C GLU A 215 -6.68 -0.56 -4.93
N TRP A 216 -7.25 -1.33 -3.99
CA TRP A 216 -6.94 -1.20 -2.57
C TRP A 216 -5.50 -1.61 -2.22
N ASP A 217 -4.89 -2.57 -2.95
CA ASP A 217 -3.47 -2.94 -2.81
C ASP A 217 -2.50 -1.82 -3.22
N THR A 218 -2.93 -0.89 -4.08
CA THR A 218 -2.02 0.06 -4.76
C THR A 218 -2.30 1.52 -4.46
N ALA A 219 -3.54 1.93 -4.17
CA ALA A 219 -3.91 3.33 -4.06
C ALA A 219 -3.10 4.09 -2.98
N ALA A 220 -2.94 3.50 -1.80
CA ALA A 220 -2.20 4.13 -0.70
C ALA A 220 -0.71 4.25 -1.02
N GLY A 221 -0.10 3.16 -1.51
CA GLY A 221 1.29 3.15 -1.95
C GLY A 221 1.56 4.13 -3.10
N HIS A 222 0.62 4.26 -4.04
CA HIS A 222 0.71 5.21 -5.15
C HIS A 222 0.64 6.67 -4.67
N ALA A 223 -0.28 7.00 -3.75
CA ALA A 223 -0.32 8.35 -3.16
C ALA A 223 1.00 8.69 -2.44
N VAL A 224 1.51 7.76 -1.62
CA VAL A 224 2.80 7.93 -0.93
C VAL A 224 3.95 8.09 -1.92
N LEU A 225 4.03 7.26 -2.96
CA LEU A 225 5.08 7.36 -3.96
C LEU A 225 5.01 8.67 -4.75
N THR A 226 3.81 9.10 -5.14
CA THR A 226 3.61 10.38 -5.85
C THR A 226 4.04 11.57 -5.00
N GLY A 227 3.65 11.58 -3.71
CA GLY A 227 4.06 12.63 -2.77
C GLY A 227 5.56 12.66 -2.48
N ALA A 228 6.30 11.60 -2.81
CA ALA A 228 7.75 11.52 -2.76
C ALA A 228 8.43 11.82 -4.12
N GLY A 229 7.63 12.13 -5.15
CA GLY A 229 8.10 12.45 -6.50
C GLY A 229 8.15 11.28 -7.48
N GLY A 230 7.66 10.10 -7.11
CA GLY A 230 7.62 8.92 -7.99
C GLY A 230 6.36 8.81 -8.84
N HIS A 231 6.30 7.76 -9.65
CA HIS A 231 5.19 7.50 -10.57
C HIS A 231 4.73 6.04 -10.54
N VAL A 232 3.45 5.82 -10.78
CA VAL A 232 2.87 4.50 -11.05
C VAL A 232 2.14 4.54 -12.39
N VAL A 233 2.60 3.72 -13.32
CA VAL A 233 2.09 3.68 -14.69
C VAL A 233 1.64 2.28 -15.07
N ARG A 234 0.75 2.18 -16.05
CA ARG A 234 0.37 0.91 -16.64
C ARG A 234 1.56 0.27 -17.35
N PHE A 235 1.64 -1.04 -17.27
CA PHE A 235 2.73 -1.81 -17.89
C PHE A 235 2.68 -1.81 -19.42
N ASP A 236 1.49 -1.72 -20.02
CA ASP A 236 1.27 -1.88 -21.46
C ASP A 236 1.52 -0.61 -22.28
N ASN A 237 1.21 0.57 -21.72
CA ASN A 237 1.30 1.85 -22.45
C ASN A 237 1.97 2.98 -21.66
N HIS A 238 2.40 2.73 -20.43
CA HIS A 238 2.99 3.72 -19.52
C HIS A 238 2.13 4.96 -19.22
N GLU A 239 0.82 4.92 -19.48
CA GLU A 239 -0.10 5.93 -18.96
C GLU A 239 -0.22 5.78 -17.43
N THR A 240 -0.52 6.88 -16.73
CA THR A 240 -0.72 6.84 -15.28
C THR A 240 -1.80 5.83 -14.89
N LEU A 241 -1.53 5.04 -13.85
CA LEU A 241 -2.50 4.08 -13.33
C LEU A 241 -3.68 4.84 -12.70
N ALA A 242 -4.87 4.69 -13.29
CA ALA A 242 -6.11 5.31 -12.81
C ALA A 242 -6.94 4.39 -11.90
N TYR A 243 -7.79 5.00 -11.08
CA TYR A 243 -8.63 4.35 -10.05
C TYR A 243 -10.12 4.63 -10.27
N GLY A 244 -11.00 3.90 -9.57
CA GLY A 244 -12.45 3.94 -9.75
C GLY A 244 -12.93 3.06 -10.91
N LYS A 245 -12.14 2.05 -11.31
CA LYS A 245 -12.48 1.13 -12.39
C LYS A 245 -13.57 0.16 -11.93
N ALA A 246 -14.39 -0.29 -12.86
CA ALA A 246 -15.39 -1.34 -12.58
C ALA A 246 -14.72 -2.60 -12.01
N GLY A 247 -15.17 -3.03 -10.84
CA GLY A 247 -14.64 -4.20 -10.14
C GLY A 247 -13.23 -4.02 -9.53
N PHE A 248 -12.68 -2.80 -9.53
CA PHE A 248 -11.45 -2.42 -8.82
C PHE A 248 -10.20 -3.26 -9.16
N ALA A 249 -10.19 -4.02 -10.25
CA ALA A 249 -9.03 -4.79 -10.68
C ALA A 249 -8.04 -3.90 -11.42
N ASN A 250 -6.76 -3.97 -11.05
CA ASN A 250 -5.72 -3.23 -11.75
C ASN A 250 -5.22 -4.00 -12.99
N PRO A 251 -4.89 -3.28 -14.08
CA PRO A 251 -3.94 -3.82 -15.06
C PRO A 251 -2.57 -4.02 -14.39
N PHE A 252 -1.66 -4.69 -15.11
CA PHE A 252 -0.25 -4.72 -14.71
C PHE A 252 0.31 -3.29 -14.68
N PHE A 253 1.26 -3.04 -13.78
CA PHE A 253 1.79 -1.71 -13.54
C PHE A 253 3.29 -1.72 -13.29
N ILE A 254 3.89 -0.53 -13.36
CA ILE A 254 5.27 -0.25 -12.98
C ILE A 254 5.24 0.96 -12.05
N ALA A 255 5.78 0.79 -10.84
CA ALA A 255 6.08 1.90 -9.95
C ALA A 255 7.57 2.22 -10.04
N TYR A 256 7.96 3.49 -10.12
CA TYR A 256 9.36 3.85 -10.37
C TYR A 256 9.72 5.27 -9.93
N ALA A 257 11.03 5.48 -9.72
CA ALA A 257 11.65 6.80 -9.55
C ALA A 257 11.82 7.49 -10.93
N PRO A 258 11.51 8.79 -11.09
CA PRO A 258 11.75 9.49 -12.34
C PRO A 258 13.22 9.41 -12.74
N GLY A 259 13.47 9.17 -14.03
CA GLY A 259 14.82 8.94 -14.57
C GLY A 259 15.11 7.47 -14.89
N VAL A 260 14.29 6.51 -14.45
CA VAL A 260 14.38 5.14 -14.98
C VAL A 260 13.89 5.11 -16.44
N ASP A 261 14.71 4.54 -17.33
CA ASP A 261 14.41 4.39 -18.75
C ASP A 261 13.48 3.18 -18.96
N LEU A 262 12.18 3.40 -18.76
CA LEU A 262 11.15 2.35 -18.88
C LEU A 262 11.21 1.64 -20.23
N LYS A 263 11.26 0.31 -20.18
CA LYS A 263 11.19 -0.57 -21.35
C LYS A 263 9.75 -0.90 -21.68
N GLN A 264 9.44 -1.05 -22.96
CA GLN A 264 8.13 -1.54 -23.38
C GLN A 264 7.89 -2.98 -22.87
N ALA A 265 6.62 -3.31 -22.65
CA ALA A 265 6.14 -4.64 -22.27
C ALA A 265 6.70 -5.76 -23.16
#